data_AF-A0A956S652-F1
#
_entry.id   AF-A0A956S652-F1
#
_cell.length_a   1.000
_cell.length_b   1.000
_cell.length_c   1.000
_cell.angle_alpha   90.00
_cell.angle_beta   90.00
_cell.angle_gamma   90.00
#
_symmetry.space_group_name_H-M   'P 1'
#
loop_
_entity.id
_entity.type
_entity.pdbx_description
1 polymer ?
#
loop_
_entity_poly.entity_id
_entity_poly.type
_entity_poly.pdbx_seq_one_letter_code
_entity_poly.pdbx_strand_id
1 'polypeptide(L)'
;MTDKSLELSRRNIVLIAVLFEVPLMLPFVLKAIFYNASISLSQISTKLLIESLFYSLVLLFVNIIFCGLVYRFKVYSIISFLEGVVEPLARSLNIYQAMIVAIFAGLGEEFFFRGFLLPITGLMVSSLLFAVLHFFYEIRKYLLLIVVYSLIGLVFGVLYERSNNIWLVVFFHSMYDFLALIYFKSRFSRNLK
;
A
#
# COMPACT_ATOMS: atom_id res chain seq x y z
N MET A 1 4.27 30.68 3.78
CA MET A 1 5.33 29.73 3.36
C MET A 1 5.67 30.00 1.91
N THR A 2 6.96 30.09 1.56
CA THR A 2 7.41 30.32 0.17
C THR A 2 7.30 29.03 -0.64
N ASP A 3 7.12 29.12 -1.96
CA ASP A 3 6.96 27.96 -2.86
C ASP A 3 8.12 26.93 -2.70
N LYS A 4 9.33 27.44 -2.49
CA LYS A 4 10.54 26.65 -2.21
C LYS A 4 10.47 25.85 -0.90
N SER A 5 9.83 26.38 0.14
CA SER A 5 9.66 25.67 1.42
C SER A 5 8.65 24.53 1.34
N LEU A 6 7.62 24.68 0.50
CA LEU A 6 6.66 23.63 0.20
C LEU A 6 7.30 22.52 -0.65
N GLU A 7 8.11 22.87 -1.65
CA GLU A 7 8.85 21.87 -2.44
C GLU A 7 9.83 21.05 -1.60
N LEU A 8 10.58 21.69 -0.69
CA LEU A 8 11.48 21.02 0.23
C LEU A 8 10.73 20.05 1.16
N SER A 9 9.58 20.47 1.71
CA SER A 9 8.72 19.59 2.52
C SER A 9 8.22 18.38 1.72
N ARG A 10 7.79 18.57 0.46
CA ARG A 10 7.32 17.47 -0.40
C ARG A 10 8.44 16.49 -0.77
N ARG A 11 9.63 16.99 -1.09
CA ARG A 11 10.80 16.14 -1.36
C ARG A 11 11.15 15.28 -0.15
N ASN A 12 11.07 15.84 1.05
CA ASN A 12 11.35 15.11 2.28
C ASN A 12 10.35 13.97 2.51
N ILE A 13 9.05 14.17 2.21
CA ILE A 13 8.04 13.10 2.34
C ILE A 13 8.33 11.92 1.41
N VAL A 14 8.64 12.19 0.13
CA VAL A 14 8.97 11.12 -0.82
C VAL A 14 10.24 10.39 -0.42
N LEU A 15 11.28 11.13 0.00
CA LEU A 15 12.52 10.53 0.48
C LEU A 15 12.29 9.64 1.70
N ILE A 16 11.51 10.11 2.68
CA ILE A 16 11.18 9.32 3.87
C ILE A 16 10.42 8.04 3.48
N ALA A 17 9.41 8.15 2.62
CA ALA A 17 8.66 6.99 2.14
C ALA A 17 9.59 5.97 1.46
N VAL A 18 10.39 6.39 0.49
CA VAL A 18 11.33 5.50 -0.21
C VAL A 18 12.37 4.89 0.74
N LEU A 19 12.91 5.68 1.67
CA LEU A 19 13.88 5.20 2.66
C LEU A 19 13.26 4.20 3.65
N PHE A 20 11.95 4.25 3.88
CA PHE A 20 11.25 3.27 4.69
C PHE A 20 10.98 1.97 3.91
N GLU A 21 10.59 2.08 2.65
CA GLU A 21 10.21 0.92 1.82
C GLU A 21 11.41 0.10 1.32
N VAL A 22 12.48 0.75 0.87
CA VAL A 22 13.63 0.06 0.28
C VAL A 22 14.27 -0.97 1.24
N PRO A 23 14.48 -0.68 2.54
CA PRO A 23 15.00 -1.66 3.49
C PRO A 23 14.10 -2.89 3.67
N LEU A 24 12.78 -2.78 3.46
CA LEU A 24 11.86 -3.93 3.58
C LEU A 24 12.17 -5.02 2.54
N MET A 25 12.77 -4.65 1.40
CA MET A 25 13.20 -5.63 0.39
C MET A 25 14.41 -6.47 0.83
N LEU A 26 15.20 -6.01 1.81
CA LEU A 26 16.48 -6.64 2.17
C LEU A 26 16.36 -8.12 2.58
N PRO A 27 15.43 -8.54 3.46
CA PRO A 27 15.31 -9.95 3.84
C PRO A 27 15.00 -10.85 2.65
N PHE A 28 14.19 -10.37 1.71
CA PHE A 28 13.89 -11.10 0.48
C PHE A 28 15.11 -11.22 -0.44
N VAL A 29 15.83 -10.12 -0.67
CA VAL A 29 17.04 -10.10 -1.49
C VAL A 29 18.13 -11.00 -0.90
N LEU A 30 18.36 -10.92 0.41
CA LEU A 30 19.32 -11.78 1.10
C LEU A 30 18.94 -13.26 0.95
N LYS A 31 17.67 -13.61 1.16
CA LYS A 31 17.17 -14.97 0.92
C LYS A 31 17.44 -15.41 -0.53
N ALA A 32 17.14 -14.57 -1.52
CA ALA A 32 17.37 -14.89 -2.93
C ALA A 32 18.87 -15.16 -3.21
N ILE A 33 19.77 -14.37 -2.64
CA ILE A 33 21.22 -14.56 -2.75
C ILE A 33 21.65 -15.88 -2.10
N PHE A 34 21.23 -16.15 -0.85
CA PHE A 34 21.63 -17.35 -0.11
C PHE A 34 21.15 -18.65 -0.77
N TYR A 35 19.95 -18.65 -1.38
CA TYR A 35 19.38 -19.82 -2.05
C TYR A 35 19.65 -19.86 -3.56
N ASN A 36 20.49 -18.95 -4.07
CA ASN A 36 20.77 -18.79 -5.50
C ASN A 36 19.50 -18.74 -6.38
N ALA A 37 18.45 -18.11 -5.85
CA ALA A 37 17.17 -17.94 -6.52
C ALA A 37 17.18 -16.63 -7.31
N SER A 38 16.72 -16.67 -8.57
CA SER A 38 16.58 -15.48 -9.39
C SER A 38 15.14 -14.95 -9.36
N ILE A 39 15.00 -13.63 -9.31
CA ILE A 39 13.70 -12.97 -9.53
C ILE A 39 13.52 -12.88 -11.04
N SER A 40 12.65 -13.73 -11.60
CA SER A 40 12.44 -13.73 -13.04
C SER A 40 11.53 -12.59 -13.47
N LEU A 41 12.06 -11.66 -14.27
CA LEU A 41 11.25 -10.65 -14.96
C LEU A 41 10.41 -11.24 -16.09
N SER A 42 10.71 -12.46 -16.55
CA SER A 42 9.94 -13.14 -17.61
C SER A 42 8.52 -13.48 -17.19
N GLN A 43 8.22 -13.44 -15.90
CA GLN A 43 6.89 -13.65 -15.35
C GLN A 43 5.95 -12.44 -15.56
N ILE A 44 6.48 -11.28 -15.97
CA ILE A 44 5.70 -10.10 -16.31
C ILE A 44 5.10 -10.29 -17.71
N SER A 45 3.77 -10.33 -17.78
CA SER A 45 3.03 -10.49 -19.03
C SER A 45 1.90 -9.46 -19.13
N THR A 46 1.40 -9.21 -20.33
CA THR A 46 0.24 -8.33 -20.55
C THR A 46 -0.99 -8.80 -19.79
N LYS A 47 -1.23 -10.12 -19.75
CA LYS A 47 -2.30 -10.72 -18.95
C LYS A 47 -2.16 -10.37 -17.46
N LEU A 48 -0.96 -10.49 -16.90
CA LEU A 48 -0.68 -10.15 -15.50
C LEU A 48 -0.97 -8.67 -15.21
N LEU A 49 -0.55 -7.76 -16.11
CA LEU A 49 -0.80 -6.33 -15.94
C LEU A 49 -2.29 -6.01 -15.97
N ILE A 50 -3.05 -6.66 -16.85
CA ILE A 50 -4.52 -6.51 -16.92
C ILE A 50 -5.19 -7.03 -15.65
N GLU A 51 -4.79 -8.22 -15.16
CA GLU A 51 -5.30 -8.80 -13.92
C GLU A 51 -4.99 -7.90 -12.71
N SER A 52 -3.76 -7.39 -12.63
CA SER A 52 -3.34 -6.48 -11.56
C SER A 52 -4.16 -5.19 -11.56
N LEU A 53 -4.39 -4.60 -12.74
CA LEU A 53 -5.25 -3.43 -12.89
C LEU A 53 -6.70 -3.74 -12.49
N PHE A 54 -7.24 -4.89 -12.90
CA PHE A 54 -8.58 -5.32 -12.52
C PHE A 54 -8.73 -5.42 -10.99
N TYR A 55 -7.83 -6.11 -10.31
CA TYR A 55 -7.86 -6.22 -8.85
C TYR A 55 -7.71 -4.85 -8.17
N SER A 56 -6.87 -3.97 -8.73
CA SER A 56 -6.70 -2.59 -8.23
C SER A 56 -8.00 -1.79 -8.28
N LEU A 57 -8.71 -1.86 -9.41
CA LEU A 57 -9.98 -1.17 -9.61
C LEU A 57 -11.08 -1.74 -8.71
N VAL A 58 -11.13 -3.07 -8.55
CA VAL A 58 -12.07 -3.72 -7.64
C VAL A 58 -11.82 -3.28 -6.20
N LEU A 59 -10.56 -3.32 -5.73
CA LEU A 59 -10.23 -2.91 -4.37
C LEU A 59 -10.50 -1.42 -4.15
N LEU A 60 -10.19 -0.57 -5.14
CA LEU A 60 -10.53 0.86 -5.08
C LEU A 60 -12.04 1.07 -4.96
N PHE A 61 -12.84 0.37 -5.77
CA PHE A 61 -14.30 0.47 -5.71
C PHE A 61 -14.84 0.05 -4.33
N VAL A 62 -14.34 -1.07 -3.79
CA VAL A 62 -14.68 -1.52 -2.43
C VAL A 62 -14.27 -0.48 -1.38
N ASN A 63 -13.07 0.11 -1.51
CA ASN A 63 -12.60 1.14 -0.58
C ASN A 63 -13.45 2.41 -0.64
N ILE A 64 -13.92 2.82 -1.84
CA ILE A 64 -14.82 3.96 -2.01
C ILE A 64 -16.16 3.71 -1.28
N ILE A 65 -16.75 2.53 -1.45
CA ILE A 65 -17.98 2.14 -0.74
C ILE A 65 -17.73 2.13 0.76
N PHE A 66 -16.64 1.49 1.19
CA PHE A 66 -16.25 1.41 2.59
C PHE A 66 -16.11 2.79 3.22
N CYS A 67 -15.40 3.72 2.57
CA CYS A 67 -15.29 5.10 3.02
C CYS A 67 -16.67 5.78 3.11
N GLY A 68 -17.54 5.58 2.12
CA GLY A 68 -18.92 6.11 2.16
C GLY A 68 -19.71 5.61 3.38
N LEU A 69 -19.58 4.32 3.73
CA LEU A 69 -20.19 3.74 4.92
C LEU A 69 -19.56 4.28 6.21
N VAL A 70 -18.23 4.41 6.26
CA VAL A 70 -17.49 4.99 7.40
C VAL A 70 -17.99 6.40 7.73
N TYR A 71 -18.14 7.26 6.73
CA TYR A 71 -18.70 8.61 6.92
C TYR A 71 -20.19 8.57 7.29
N ARG A 72 -20.99 7.72 6.64
CA ARG A 72 -22.43 7.57 6.93
C ARG A 72 -22.69 7.15 8.38
N PHE A 73 -21.93 6.18 8.89
CA PHE A 73 -22.09 5.64 10.24
C PHE A 73 -21.18 6.32 11.27
N LYS A 74 -20.45 7.37 10.88
CA LYS A 74 -19.58 8.17 11.76
C LYS A 74 -18.59 7.30 12.54
N VAL A 75 -17.87 6.42 11.85
CA VAL A 75 -16.81 5.59 12.45
C VAL A 75 -15.59 6.48 12.71
N TYR A 76 -15.61 7.21 13.82
CA TYR A 76 -14.68 8.31 14.11
C TYR A 76 -13.20 7.92 14.11
N SER A 77 -12.85 6.71 14.56
CA SER A 77 -11.46 6.25 14.52
C SER A 77 -10.90 6.21 13.10
N ILE A 78 -11.69 5.74 12.13
CA ILE A 78 -11.29 5.67 10.72
C ILE A 78 -11.36 7.04 10.06
N ILE A 79 -12.39 7.84 10.37
CA ILE A 79 -12.47 9.23 9.88
C ILE A 79 -11.24 10.01 10.32
N SER A 80 -10.83 9.88 11.60
CA SER A 80 -9.64 10.56 12.12
C SER A 80 -8.35 10.14 11.41
N PHE A 81 -8.24 8.88 10.96
CA PHE A 81 -7.12 8.41 10.16
C PHE A 81 -7.17 8.98 8.73
N LEU A 82 -8.35 8.98 8.10
CA LEU A 82 -8.53 9.52 6.75
C LEU A 82 -8.20 11.01 6.69
N GLU A 83 -8.71 11.80 7.63
CA GLU A 83 -8.51 13.26 7.68
C GLU A 83 -7.14 13.65 8.26
N GLY A 84 -6.62 12.86 9.22
CA GLY A 84 -5.36 13.15 9.91
C GLY A 84 -4.10 12.64 9.21
N VAL A 85 -4.21 11.59 8.37
CA VAL A 85 -3.06 10.93 7.74
C VAL A 85 -3.21 10.88 6.22
N VAL A 86 -4.28 10.26 5.72
CA VAL A 86 -4.45 10.00 4.27
C VAL A 86 -4.62 11.30 3.49
N GLU A 87 -5.47 12.21 3.97
CA GLU A 87 -5.73 13.48 3.31
C GLU A 87 -4.48 14.37 3.21
N PRO A 88 -3.74 14.65 4.30
CA PRO A 88 -2.50 15.43 4.25
C PRO A 88 -1.47 14.82 3.30
N LEU A 89 -1.28 13.49 3.34
CA LEU A 89 -0.37 12.79 2.46
C LEU A 89 -0.78 12.98 0.99
N ALA A 90 -2.02 12.65 0.64
CA ALA A 90 -2.53 12.79 -0.73
C ALA A 90 -2.44 14.23 -1.27
N ARG A 91 -2.64 15.24 -0.40
CA ARG A 91 -2.52 16.66 -0.77
C ARG A 91 -1.08 17.11 -0.95
N SER A 92 -0.15 16.56 -0.18
CA SER A 92 1.27 16.91 -0.27
C SER A 92 1.92 16.42 -1.56
N LEU A 93 1.48 15.28 -2.10
CA LEU A 93 2.14 14.64 -3.24
C LEU A 93 1.60 15.17 -4.58
N ASN A 94 2.48 15.49 -5.52
CA ASN A 94 2.09 15.63 -6.93
C ASN A 94 1.91 14.24 -7.58
N ILE A 95 1.43 14.21 -8.83
CA ILE A 95 1.12 12.94 -9.52
C ILE A 95 2.36 12.02 -9.66
N TYR A 96 3.52 12.57 -9.99
CA TYR A 96 4.76 11.81 -10.13
C TYR A 96 5.26 11.30 -8.79
N GLN A 97 5.15 12.11 -7.74
CA GLN A 97 5.51 11.72 -6.38
C GLN A 97 4.61 10.61 -5.84
N ALA A 98 3.30 10.70 -6.07
CA ALA A 98 2.36 9.65 -5.71
C ALA A 98 2.69 8.33 -6.43
N MET A 99 3.05 8.40 -7.72
CA MET A 99 3.48 7.23 -8.49
C MET A 99 4.76 6.60 -7.92
N ILE A 100 5.77 7.41 -7.58
CA ILE A 100 7.02 6.91 -6.98
C ILE A 100 6.73 6.24 -5.65
N VAL A 101 5.99 6.90 -4.74
CA VAL A 101 5.66 6.34 -3.43
C VAL A 101 4.93 5.00 -3.58
N ALA A 102 3.91 4.94 -4.45
CA ALA A 102 3.13 3.72 -4.66
C ALA A 102 3.96 2.56 -5.25
N ILE A 103 4.86 2.83 -6.19
CA ILE A 103 5.77 1.80 -6.74
C ILE A 103 6.69 1.25 -5.66
N PHE A 104 7.31 2.13 -4.86
CA PHE A 104 8.22 1.69 -3.81
C PHE A 104 7.49 0.96 -2.68
N ALA A 105 6.27 1.36 -2.32
CA ALA A 105 5.44 0.64 -1.36
C ALA A 105 5.10 -0.77 -1.87
N GLY A 106 4.59 -0.89 -3.11
CA GLY A 106 4.29 -2.19 -3.70
C GLY A 106 5.53 -3.09 -3.86
N LEU A 107 6.71 -2.54 -4.13
CA LEU A 107 7.95 -3.33 -4.14
C LEU A 107 8.35 -3.75 -2.71
N GLY A 108 8.55 -2.78 -1.82
CA GLY A 108 9.03 -2.99 -0.46
C GLY A 108 8.17 -3.97 0.32
N GLU A 109 6.88 -3.66 0.41
CA GLU A 109 5.93 -4.43 1.20
C GLU A 109 5.71 -5.82 0.61
N GLU A 110 5.47 -5.97 -0.69
CA GLU A 110 5.18 -7.30 -1.25
C GLU A 110 6.39 -8.23 -1.18
N PHE A 111 7.60 -7.75 -1.48
CA PHE A 111 8.80 -8.57 -1.32
C PHE A 111 8.99 -9.03 0.12
N PHE A 112 8.74 -8.14 1.10
CA PHE A 112 8.82 -8.49 2.51
C PHE A 112 7.71 -9.45 2.94
N PHE A 113 6.45 -9.07 2.80
CA PHE A 113 5.32 -9.81 3.35
C PHE A 113 5.03 -11.09 2.57
N ARG A 114 5.07 -11.05 1.23
CA ARG A 114 4.67 -12.20 0.39
C ARG A 114 5.89 -13.01 -0.02
N GLY A 115 6.97 -12.36 -0.42
CA GLY A 115 8.20 -13.03 -0.83
C GLY A 115 8.98 -13.67 0.34
N PHE A 116 9.02 -13.00 1.50
CA PHE A 116 9.83 -13.44 2.64
C PHE A 116 9.00 -14.01 3.79
N LEU A 117 8.05 -13.23 4.34
CA LEU A 117 7.38 -13.54 5.60
C LEU A 117 6.29 -14.61 5.47
N LEU A 118 5.47 -14.57 4.40
CA LEU A 118 4.37 -15.51 4.19
C LEU A 118 4.85 -16.98 4.11
N PRO A 119 5.92 -17.34 3.39
CA PRO A 119 6.44 -18.70 3.38
C PRO A 119 6.91 -19.22 4.75
N ILE A 120 7.23 -18.33 5.69
CA ILE A 120 7.75 -18.67 7.02
C ILE A 120 6.61 -18.76 8.05
N THR A 121 5.65 -17.84 7.97
CA THR A 121 4.64 -17.63 9.01
C THR A 121 3.24 -18.08 8.61
N GLY A 122 3.03 -18.35 7.33
CA GLY A 122 1.73 -18.66 6.75
C GLY A 122 0.87 -17.42 6.49
N LEU A 123 -0.22 -17.65 5.75
CA LEU A 123 -1.13 -16.61 5.25
C LEU A 123 -1.71 -15.71 6.37
N MET A 124 -2.19 -16.31 7.46
CA MET A 124 -2.88 -15.57 8.54
C MET A 124 -1.93 -14.65 9.31
N VAL A 125 -0.76 -15.17 9.70
CA VAL A 125 0.21 -14.42 10.51
C VAL A 125 0.85 -13.32 9.67
N SER A 126 1.25 -13.60 8.42
CA SER A 126 1.79 -12.57 7.53
C SER A 126 0.79 -11.43 7.29
N SER A 127 -0.49 -11.75 7.09
CA SER A 127 -1.55 -10.75 6.88
C SER A 127 -1.85 -9.91 8.12
N LEU A 128 -1.79 -10.52 9.32
CA LEU A 128 -1.93 -9.77 10.57
C LEU A 128 -0.72 -8.86 10.82
N LEU A 129 0.49 -9.34 10.57
CA LEU A 129 1.72 -8.56 10.74
C LEU A 129 1.77 -7.39 9.75
N PHE A 130 1.30 -7.58 8.52
CA PHE A 130 1.07 -6.51 7.55
C PHE A 130 0.24 -5.39 8.19
N ALA A 131 -0.93 -5.73 8.74
CA ALA A 131 -1.80 -4.73 9.37
C ALA A 131 -1.22 -4.10 10.64
N VAL A 132 -0.56 -4.88 11.50
CA VAL A 132 0.00 -4.37 12.76
C VAL A 132 1.12 -3.37 12.49
N LEU A 133 1.98 -3.63 11.50
CA LEU A 133 3.10 -2.74 11.18
C LEU A 133 2.63 -1.38 10.64
N HIS A 134 1.49 -1.34 9.94
CA HIS A 134 0.87 -0.08 9.50
C HIS A 134 0.43 0.82 10.66
N PHE A 135 0.12 0.24 11.83
CA PHE A 135 -0.45 0.96 12.96
C PHE A 135 0.36 0.79 14.25
N PHE A 136 1.63 0.36 14.16
CA PHE A 136 2.43 -0.09 15.31
C PHE A 136 2.45 0.91 16.48
N TYR A 137 2.55 2.21 16.19
CA TYR A 137 2.58 3.27 17.22
C TYR A 137 1.19 3.64 17.78
N GLU A 138 0.10 3.32 17.06
CA GLU A 138 -1.27 3.74 17.38
C GLU A 138 -2.27 2.56 17.38
N ILE A 139 -1.81 1.34 17.72
CA ILE A 139 -2.60 0.09 17.67
C ILE A 139 -3.96 0.25 18.38
N ARG A 140 -3.96 0.80 19.61
CA ARG A 140 -5.19 0.97 20.41
C ARG A 140 -6.21 1.90 19.75
N LYS A 141 -5.75 2.91 19.00
CA LYS A 141 -6.59 3.90 18.35
C LYS A 141 -7.18 3.38 17.03
N TYR A 142 -6.45 2.49 16.34
CA TYR A 142 -6.80 2.02 15.01
C TYR A 142 -7.13 0.52 14.92
N LEU A 143 -7.65 -0.08 16.00
CA LEU A 143 -8.02 -1.52 16.02
C LEU A 143 -8.92 -1.95 14.86
N LEU A 144 -9.92 -1.14 14.48
CA LEU A 144 -10.79 -1.45 13.33
C LEU A 144 -10.01 -1.44 12.01
N LEU A 145 -9.03 -0.54 11.85
CA LEU A 145 -8.19 -0.51 10.66
C LEU A 145 -7.22 -1.70 10.63
N ILE A 146 -6.75 -2.19 11.78
CA ILE A 146 -5.96 -3.43 11.83
C ILE A 146 -6.78 -4.59 11.24
N VAL A 147 -8.07 -4.70 11.58
CA VAL A 147 -8.95 -5.71 10.98
C VAL A 147 -9.06 -5.51 9.46
N VAL A 148 -9.32 -4.29 9.00
CA VAL A 148 -9.45 -3.98 7.58
C VAL A 148 -8.16 -4.28 6.81
N TYR A 149 -7.01 -3.83 7.30
CA TYR A 149 -5.71 -4.06 6.68
C TYR A 149 -5.30 -5.54 6.75
N SER A 150 -5.75 -6.29 7.76
CA SER A 150 -5.53 -7.75 7.81
C SER A 150 -6.30 -8.44 6.69
N LEU A 151 -7.54 -8.03 6.42
CA LEU A 151 -8.34 -8.55 5.31
C LEU A 151 -7.71 -8.22 3.95
N ILE A 152 -7.23 -6.99 3.76
CA ILE A 152 -6.46 -6.61 2.57
C ILE A 152 -5.19 -7.46 2.46
N GLY A 153 -4.50 -7.65 3.59
CA GLY A 153 -3.34 -8.51 3.71
C GLY A 153 -3.60 -9.93 3.20
N LEU A 154 -4.74 -10.50 3.61
CA LEU A 154 -5.20 -11.83 3.18
C LEU A 154 -5.50 -11.86 1.68
N VAL A 155 -6.13 -10.83 1.12
CA VAL A 155 -6.42 -10.77 -0.33
C VAL A 155 -5.12 -10.84 -1.14
N PHE A 156 -4.12 -10.01 -0.79
CA PHE A 156 -2.82 -10.08 -1.44
C PHE A 156 -2.13 -11.44 -1.23
N GLY A 157 -2.16 -11.98 -0.01
CA GLY A 157 -1.56 -13.28 0.29
C GLY A 157 -2.19 -14.43 -0.51
N VAL A 158 -3.51 -14.50 -0.59
CA VAL A 158 -4.24 -15.50 -1.39
C VAL A 158 -3.95 -15.34 -2.88
N LEU A 159 -3.91 -14.10 -3.40
CA LEU A 159 -3.56 -13.86 -4.80
C LEU A 159 -2.12 -14.28 -5.10
N TYR A 160 -1.19 -14.03 -4.19
CA TYR A 160 0.19 -14.49 -4.31
C TYR A 160 0.26 -16.03 -4.32
N GLU A 161 -0.36 -16.72 -3.36
CA GLU A 161 -0.34 -18.19 -3.29
C GLU A 161 -0.98 -18.84 -4.53
N ARG A 162 -2.07 -18.26 -5.05
CA ARG A 162 -2.76 -18.79 -6.25
C ARG A 162 -2.01 -18.55 -7.54
N SER A 163 -1.39 -17.37 -7.68
CA SER A 163 -0.68 -17.00 -8.91
C SER A 163 0.77 -17.49 -8.92
N ASN A 164 1.34 -17.76 -7.74
CA ASN A 164 2.77 -18.00 -7.52
C ASN A 164 3.65 -16.94 -8.21
N ASN A 165 3.16 -15.70 -8.26
CA ASN A 165 3.79 -14.61 -9.01
C ASN A 165 3.81 -13.34 -8.17
N ILE A 166 5.01 -12.96 -7.72
CA ILE A 166 5.21 -11.77 -6.88
C ILE A 166 4.89 -10.47 -7.64
N TRP A 167 5.13 -10.43 -8.96
CA TRP A 167 4.88 -9.24 -9.76
C TRP A 167 3.39 -8.91 -9.84
N LEU A 168 2.51 -9.93 -9.83
CA LEU A 168 1.07 -9.70 -9.83
C LEU A 168 0.64 -8.87 -8.61
N VAL A 169 1.11 -9.25 -7.42
CA VAL A 169 0.77 -8.52 -6.19
C VAL A 169 1.50 -7.19 -6.07
N VAL A 170 2.75 -7.08 -6.55
CA VAL A 170 3.50 -5.81 -6.63
C VAL A 170 2.77 -4.78 -7.50
N PHE A 171 2.36 -5.17 -8.71
CA PHE A 171 1.64 -4.27 -9.62
C PHE A 171 0.25 -3.95 -9.08
N PHE A 172 -0.47 -4.95 -8.55
CA PHE A 172 -1.77 -4.72 -7.92
C PHE A 172 -1.67 -3.70 -6.78
N HIS A 173 -0.75 -3.90 -5.84
CA HIS A 173 -0.57 -2.98 -4.72
C HIS A 173 -0.18 -1.57 -5.20
N SER A 174 0.85 -1.48 -6.05
CA SER A 174 1.33 -0.18 -6.57
C SER A 174 0.26 0.59 -7.33
N MET A 175 -0.53 -0.09 -8.18
CA MET A 175 -1.61 0.54 -8.94
C MET A 175 -2.75 0.97 -8.04
N TYR A 176 -3.15 0.13 -7.07
CA TYR A 176 -4.18 0.48 -6.10
C TYR A 176 -3.80 1.72 -5.29
N ASP A 177 -2.59 1.78 -4.73
CA ASP A 177 -2.12 2.90 -3.93
C ASP A 177 -2.06 4.19 -4.72
N PHE A 178 -1.53 4.13 -5.95
CA PHE A 178 -1.49 5.28 -6.84
C PHE A 178 -2.89 5.83 -7.13
N LEU A 179 -3.83 4.95 -7.48
CA LEU A 179 -5.22 5.33 -7.77
C LEU A 179 -5.93 5.88 -6.53
N ALA A 180 -5.70 5.28 -5.36
CA ALA A 180 -6.26 5.73 -4.09
C ALA A 180 -5.76 7.13 -3.74
N LEU A 181 -4.45 7.40 -3.84
CA LEU A 181 -3.86 8.72 -3.59
C LEU A 181 -4.48 9.80 -4.50
N ILE A 182 -4.66 9.51 -5.80
CA ILE A 182 -5.30 10.45 -6.74
C ILE A 182 -6.77 10.69 -6.38
N TYR A 183 -7.50 9.61 -6.07
CA TYR A 183 -8.90 9.68 -5.69
C TYR A 183 -9.08 10.56 -4.44
N PHE A 184 -8.33 10.29 -3.39
CA PHE A 184 -8.42 11.03 -2.13
C PHE A 184 -8.00 12.49 -2.30
N LYS A 185 -6.91 12.76 -3.05
CA LYS A 185 -6.51 14.14 -3.38
C LYS A 185 -7.66 14.93 -4.03
N SER A 186 -8.37 14.31 -4.96
CA SER A 186 -9.49 14.92 -5.67
C SER A 186 -10.73 15.08 -4.78
N ARG A 187 -11.03 14.05 -3.96
CA ARG A 187 -12.19 14.00 -3.05
C ARG A 187 -12.14 15.07 -1.96
N PHE A 188 -10.98 15.26 -1.33
CA PHE A 188 -10.80 16.24 -0.25
C PHE A 188 -10.73 17.68 -0.77
N SER A 189 -10.27 17.87 -2.01
CA SER A 189 -10.29 19.18 -2.67
C SER A 189 -11.71 19.70 -2.94
N ARG A 190 -12.72 18.81 -3.03
CA ARG A 190 -14.12 19.19 -3.23
C ARG A 190 -14.86 19.56 -1.94
N ASN A 191 -14.40 19.13 -0.76
CA ASN A 191 -15.05 19.43 0.53
C ASN A 191 -14.71 20.83 1.09
N LEU A 192 -13.79 21.59 0.45
CA LEU A 192 -13.43 22.95 0.85
C LEU A 192 -14.12 24.04 0.01
N LYS A 193 -15.04 23.67 -0.88
CA LYS A 193 -15.92 24.57 -1.61
C LYS A 193 -17.35 24.34 -1.15
#